data_AF-A0A497PT48-F1
#
_entry.id   AF-A0A497PT48-F1
#
_cell.length_a   1.000
_cell.length_b   1.000
_cell.length_c   1.000
_cell.angle_alpha   90.00
_cell.angle_beta   90.00
_cell.angle_gamma   90.00
#
_symmetry.space_group_name_H-M   'P 1'
#
loop_
_entity.id
_entity.type
_entity.pdbx_description
1 polymer ?
#
loop_
_entity_poly.entity_id
_entity_poly.type
_entity_poly.pdbx_seq_one_letter_code
_entity_poly.pdbx_strand_id
1 'polypeptide(L)'
;MDAKAEGLSSTAAKTRCGECSCVILYKGDFCLFCDAASEILANSLQEYGVSESALMEVDVDDAEACGCNTDGITMLPTIKICDVKLTGLPEQQSVNDAVIRAIMKHCFVE
;
A
#
# COMPACT_ATOMS: atom_id res chain seq x y z
N MET A 1 8.17 -22.15 26.55
CA MET A 1 9.24 -21.43 27.26
C MET A 1 10.51 -21.64 26.47
N ASP A 2 11.12 -20.73 25.73
CA ASP A 2 10.88 -19.35 25.34
C ASP A 2 11.80 -19.14 24.13
N ALA A 3 11.31 -18.56 23.03
CA ALA A 3 12.16 -18.04 21.97
C ALA A 3 11.64 -16.64 21.57
N LYS A 4 11.85 -15.75 22.54
CA LYS A 4 12.26 -14.34 22.42
C LYS A 4 12.08 -13.70 21.04
N ALA A 5 11.16 -12.74 21.01
CA ALA A 5 11.00 -11.75 19.95
C ALA A 5 12.33 -11.06 19.62
N GLU A 6 12.78 -11.20 18.38
CA GLU A 6 13.80 -10.33 17.81
C GLU A 6 13.08 -9.22 17.05
N GLY A 7 13.16 -8.02 17.61
CA GLY A 7 12.63 -6.82 17.00
C GLY A 7 13.37 -6.51 15.71
N LEU A 8 12.62 -6.39 14.61
CA LEU A 8 13.11 -5.74 13.40
C LEU A 8 13.05 -4.22 13.60
N SER A 9 14.05 -3.71 14.33
CA SER A 9 14.56 -2.38 14.05
C SER A 9 15.41 -2.51 12.79
N SER A 10 14.87 -2.13 11.63
CA SER A 10 15.62 -2.12 10.38
C SER A 10 15.08 -0.97 9.55
N THR A 11 15.87 0.10 9.43
CA THR A 11 15.74 1.18 8.47
C THR A 11 15.00 0.72 7.22
N ALA A 12 13.80 1.27 6.99
CA ALA A 12 12.89 0.90 5.92
C ALA A 12 13.66 0.75 4.61
N ALA A 13 13.91 -0.50 4.21
CA ALA A 13 14.52 -0.81 2.94
C ALA A 13 13.54 -0.33 1.88
N LYS A 14 13.79 0.86 1.32
CA LYS A 14 12.97 1.40 0.25
C LYS A 14 12.86 0.33 -0.83
N THR A 15 11.62 -0.04 -1.14
CA THR A 15 11.33 -0.99 -2.22
C THR A 15 11.82 -0.41 -3.55
N ARG A 16 11.82 -1.20 -4.63
CA ARG A 16 12.13 -0.69 -5.98
C ARG A 16 11.23 0.49 -6.39
N CYS A 17 10.09 0.65 -5.72
CA CYS A 17 9.15 1.76 -5.90
C CYS A 17 9.55 3.04 -5.14
N GLY A 18 10.62 3.03 -4.36
CA GLY A 18 11.15 4.21 -3.66
C GLY A 18 10.50 4.52 -2.31
N GLU A 19 9.50 3.74 -1.92
CA GLU A 19 8.71 3.90 -0.69
C GLU A 19 8.81 2.63 0.18
N CYS A 20 8.17 2.62 1.35
CA CYS A 20 8.16 1.45 2.25
C CYS A 20 7.54 0.20 1.63
N SER A 21 6.61 0.40 0.69
CA SER A 21 6.03 -0.65 -0.13
C SER A 21 5.72 -0.16 -1.55
N CYS A 22 5.57 -1.09 -2.47
CA CYS A 22 5.13 -0.82 -3.83
C CYS A 22 3.62 -0.64 -3.96
N VAL A 23 2.84 -1.13 -2.99
CA VAL A 23 1.42 -0.82 -2.87
C VAL A 23 1.15 -0.25 -1.49
N ILE A 24 0.64 0.96 -1.44
CA ILE A 24 0.37 1.68 -0.20
C ILE A 24 -1.07 2.17 -0.23
N LEU A 25 -1.85 1.82 0.79
CA LEU A 25 -3.16 2.41 1.06
C LEU A 25 -3.02 3.37 2.23
N TYR A 26 -3.16 4.65 1.96
CA TYR A 26 -3.28 5.68 2.98
C TYR A 26 -4.72 5.76 3.45
N LYS A 27 -4.91 5.52 4.75
CA LYS A 27 -6.17 5.59 5.48
C LYS A 27 -6.05 6.50 6.69
N GLY A 28 -7.16 6.73 7.35
CA GLY A 28 -7.23 7.49 8.61
C GLY A 28 -8.53 7.16 9.32
N ASP A 29 -8.63 7.53 10.59
CA ASP A 29 -9.70 7.09 11.50
C ASP A 29 -11.10 7.47 11.00
N PHE A 30 -11.22 8.58 10.27
CA PHE A 30 -12.50 9.12 9.78
C PHE A 30 -12.82 8.79 8.32
N CYS A 31 -12.08 7.86 7.71
CA CYS A 31 -12.24 7.53 6.30
C CYS A 31 -13.34 6.48 6.06
N LEU A 32 -14.54 6.94 5.70
CA LEU A 32 -15.71 6.07 5.45
C LEU A 32 -15.52 5.05 4.31
N PHE A 33 -14.64 5.34 3.35
CA PHE A 33 -14.45 4.51 2.15
C PHE A 33 -13.16 3.69 2.18
N CYS A 34 -12.38 3.75 3.26
CA CYS A 34 -11.08 3.08 3.32
C CYS A 34 -11.21 1.56 3.33
N ASP A 35 -12.18 1.00 4.04
CA ASP A 35 -12.41 -0.45 4.04
C ASP A 35 -12.80 -0.96 2.64
N ALA A 36 -13.72 -0.26 1.97
CA ALA A 36 -14.13 -0.61 0.61
C ALA A 36 -12.96 -0.50 -0.39
N ALA A 37 -12.14 0.56 -0.27
CA ALA A 37 -10.96 0.72 -1.10
C ALA A 37 -9.90 -0.38 -0.86
N SER A 38 -9.73 -0.78 0.41
CA SER A 38 -8.83 -1.88 0.80
C SER A 38 -9.29 -3.21 0.21
N GLU A 39 -10.59 -3.52 0.28
CA GLU A 39 -11.15 -4.74 -0.26
C GLU A 39 -10.99 -4.81 -1.80
N ILE A 40 -11.30 -3.73 -2.52
CA ILE A 40 -11.11 -3.65 -3.97
C ILE A 40 -9.63 -3.87 -4.33
N LEU A 41 -8.73 -3.25 -3.57
CA LEU A 41 -7.30 -3.37 -3.78
C LEU A 41 -6.79 -4.79 -3.53
N ALA A 42 -7.16 -5.40 -2.40
CA ALA A 42 -6.77 -6.76 -2.05
C ALA A 42 -7.27 -7.77 -3.08
N ASN A 43 -8.53 -7.66 -3.50
CA ASN A 43 -9.11 -8.51 -4.55
C ASN A 43 -8.32 -8.39 -5.85
N SER A 44 -8.03 -7.15 -6.28
CA SER A 44 -7.27 -6.89 -7.51
C SER A 44 -5.85 -7.49 -7.43
N LEU A 45 -5.15 -7.35 -6.30
CA LEU A 45 -3.82 -7.93 -6.12
C LEU A 45 -3.85 -9.46 -6.18
N GLN A 46 -4.83 -10.10 -5.52
CA GLN A 46 -4.99 -11.55 -5.55
C GLN A 46 -5.29 -12.07 -6.97
N GLU A 47 -6.12 -11.36 -7.75
CA GLU A 47 -6.44 -11.73 -9.14
C GLU A 47 -5.19 -11.81 -10.03
N TYR A 48 -4.18 -10.98 -9.77
CA TYR A 48 -2.92 -10.97 -10.52
C TYR A 48 -1.78 -11.74 -9.84
N GLY A 49 -2.08 -12.51 -8.77
CA GLY A 49 -1.10 -13.33 -8.06
C GLY A 49 -0.08 -12.51 -7.25
N VAL A 50 -0.37 -11.25 -6.95
CA VAL A 50 0.46 -10.41 -6.09
C VAL A 50 0.13 -10.74 -4.63
N SER A 51 1.16 -11.05 -3.83
CA SER A 51 0.98 -11.35 -2.41
C SER A 51 0.39 -10.14 -1.67
N GLU A 52 -0.56 -10.40 -0.75
CA GLU A 52 -1.12 -9.37 0.14
C GLU A 52 -0.03 -8.70 0.99
N SER A 53 1.12 -9.35 1.19
CA SER A 53 2.29 -8.74 1.85
C SER A 53 2.87 -7.53 1.10
N ALA A 54 2.54 -7.37 -0.19
CA ALA A 54 2.89 -6.17 -0.96
C ALA A 54 1.99 -4.98 -0.63
N LEU A 55 0.81 -5.19 -0.03
CA LEU A 55 -0.07 -4.12 0.43
C LEU A 55 0.39 -3.63 1.81
N MET A 56 0.69 -2.35 1.88
CA MET A 56 0.99 -1.67 3.14
C MET A 56 -0.09 -0.63 3.42
N GLU A 57 -0.79 -0.80 4.53
CA GLU A 57 -1.74 0.20 5.01
C GLU A 57 -1.03 1.19 5.92
N VAL A 58 -1.15 2.48 5.60
CA VAL A 58 -0.55 3.57 6.37
C VAL A 58 -1.67 4.41 6.93
N ASP A 59 -1.69 4.54 8.24
CA ASP A 59 -2.54 5.51 8.91
C ASP A 59 -1.88 6.90 8.82
N VAL A 60 -2.57 7.87 8.23
CA VAL A 60 -2.06 9.25 8.15
C VAL A 60 -2.21 10.00 9.47
N ASP A 61 -3.08 9.54 10.36
CA ASP A 61 -3.24 10.08 11.71
C ASP A 61 -2.09 9.58 12.62
N ASP A 62 -1.45 8.45 12.28
CA ASP A 62 -0.30 7.86 12.99
C ASP A 62 0.91 7.61 12.05
N ALA A 63 1.38 8.69 11.40
CA ALA A 63 2.40 8.64 10.35
C ALA A 63 3.80 8.16 10.81
N GLU A 64 4.09 8.20 12.11
CA GLU A 64 5.40 7.83 12.67
C GLU A 64 5.62 6.31 12.71
N ALA A 65 4.57 5.49 12.58
CA ALA A 65 4.64 4.04 12.78
C ALA A 65 5.29 3.26 11.62
N CYS A 66 5.24 3.79 10.38
CA CYS A 66 5.55 3.00 9.18
C CYS A 66 6.77 3.51 8.39
N GLY A 67 7.27 4.72 8.70
CA GLY A 67 8.37 5.34 7.95
C GLY A 67 8.00 5.75 6.51
N CYS A 68 6.71 5.74 6.19
CA CYS A 68 6.21 6.13 4.88
C CYS A 68 5.91 7.60 4.83
N ASN A 69 6.31 8.23 3.73
CA ASN A 69 6.05 9.64 3.54
C ASN A 69 4.54 9.86 3.29
N THR A 70 3.89 10.53 4.24
CA THR A 70 2.50 10.99 4.14
C THR A 70 2.40 12.43 3.63
N ASP A 71 3.54 13.09 3.43
CA ASP A 71 3.62 14.46 2.91
C ASP A 71 3.07 14.49 1.47
N GLY A 72 2.02 15.29 1.24
CA GLY A 72 1.29 15.35 -0.03
C GLY A 72 0.08 14.40 -0.16
N ILE A 73 -0.33 13.74 0.92
CA ILE A 73 -1.64 13.07 1.00
C ILE A 73 -2.67 14.08 1.50
N THR A 74 -3.53 14.55 0.59
CA THR A 74 -4.55 15.58 0.87
C THR A 74 -5.97 15.02 0.91
N MET A 75 -6.17 13.79 0.44
CA MET A 75 -7.46 13.11 0.38
C MET A 75 -7.32 11.65 0.77
N LEU A 76 -8.35 11.11 1.40
CA LEU A 76 -8.43 9.70 1.80
C LEU A 76 -9.70 9.05 1.20
N PRO A 77 -9.67 7.75 0.89
CA PRO A 77 -8.47 6.92 0.80
C PRO A 77 -7.57 7.40 -0.34
N THR A 78 -6.26 7.21 -0.19
CA THR A 78 -5.32 7.34 -1.31
C THR A 78 -4.57 6.04 -1.48
N ILE A 79 -4.52 5.52 -2.70
CA ILE A 79 -3.77 4.31 -3.02
C ILE A 79 -2.61 4.70 -3.92
N LYS A 80 -1.39 4.32 -3.54
CA LYS A 80 -0.22 4.34 -4.42
C LYS A 80 0.10 2.92 -4.86
N ILE A 81 0.23 2.71 -6.17
CA ILE A 81 0.69 1.46 -6.78
C ILE A 81 1.85 1.80 -7.69
N CYS A 82 3.07 1.53 -7.24
CA CYS A 82 4.31 1.92 -7.88
C CYS A 82 4.32 3.44 -8.18
N ASP A 83 4.26 3.86 -9.45
CA ASP A 83 4.20 5.26 -9.88
C ASP A 83 2.78 5.82 -10.05
N VAL A 84 1.75 5.02 -9.82
CA VAL A 84 0.34 5.43 -9.97
C VAL A 84 -0.23 5.84 -8.62
N LYS A 85 -0.91 6.99 -8.57
CA LYS A 85 -1.64 7.47 -7.40
C LYS A 85 -3.13 7.55 -7.74
N LEU A 86 -3.96 6.83 -6.99
CA LEU A 86 -5.41 6.87 -7.04
C LEU A 86 -5.92 7.54 -5.76
N THR A 87 -6.88 8.45 -5.88
CA THR A 87 -7.42 9.20 -4.74
C THR A 87 -8.94 9.07 -4.69
N GLY A 88 -9.51 8.92 -3.50
CA GLY A 88 -10.91 8.58 -3.31
C GLY A 88 -11.16 7.07 -3.45
N LEU A 89 -12.43 6.68 -3.48
CA LEU A 89 -12.82 5.28 -3.70
C LEU A 89 -12.48 4.88 -5.14
N PRO A 90 -11.53 3.97 -5.38
CA PRO A 90 -11.18 3.57 -6.73
C PRO A 90 -12.23 2.62 -7.31
N GLU A 91 -12.39 2.66 -8.63
CA GLU A 91 -13.10 1.60 -9.35
C GLU A 91 -12.15 0.42 -9.60
N GLN A 92 -12.69 -0.80 -9.59
CA GLN A 92 -11.89 -2.03 -9.76
C GLN A 92 -11.03 -2.01 -11.04
N GLN A 93 -11.56 -1.50 -12.15
CA GLN A 93 -10.81 -1.39 -13.40
C GLN A 93 -9.56 -0.51 -13.27
N SER A 94 -9.67 0.61 -12.55
CA SER A 94 -8.54 1.53 -12.33
C SER A 94 -7.45 0.89 -11.48
N VAL A 95 -7.83 0.10 -10.48
CA VAL A 95 -6.86 -0.66 -9.67
C VAL A 95 -6.18 -1.73 -10.51
N ASN A 96 -6.94 -2.49 -11.29
CA ASN A 96 -6.42 -3.55 -12.16
C ASN A 96 -5.40 -3.00 -13.15
N ASP A 97 -5.70 -1.90 -13.84
CA ASP A 97 -4.77 -1.25 -14.77
C ASP A 97 -3.47 -0.82 -14.08
N ALA A 98 -3.57 -0.29 -12.85
CA ALA A 98 -2.42 0.13 -12.07
C ALA A 98 -1.55 -1.07 -11.61
N VAL A 99 -2.18 -2.17 -11.18
CA VAL A 99 -1.49 -3.41 -10.79
C VAL A 99 -0.77 -4.03 -12.00
N ILE A 100 -1.45 -4.17 -13.14
CA ILE A 100 -0.84 -4.67 -14.38
C ILE A 100 0.37 -3.82 -14.76
N ARG A 101 0.25 -2.49 -14.71
CA ARG A 101 1.34 -1.58 -15.03
C ARG A 101 2.54 -1.77 -14.08
N ALA A 102 2.28 -1.96 -12.80
CA ALA A 102 3.32 -2.22 -11.81
C ALA A 102 4.01 -3.58 -12.03
N ILE A 103 3.27 -4.61 -12.47
CA ILE A 103 3.83 -5.91 -12.88
C ILE A 103 4.75 -5.74 -14.08
N MET A 104 4.30 -5.04 -15.14
CA MET A 104 5.11 -4.79 -16.34
C MET A 104 6.40 -4.01 -16.05
N LYS A 105 6.38 -3.16 -15.03
CA LYS A 105 7.55 -2.40 -14.57
C LYS A 105 8.43 -3.16 -13.60
N HIS A 106 8.11 -4.41 -13.26
CA HIS A 106 8.80 -5.21 -12.25
C HIS A 106 8.91 -4.50 -10.89
N CYS A 107 7.83 -3.81 -10.50
CA CYS A 107 7.71 -3.13 -9.22
C CYS A 107 7.62 -4.14 -8.06
N PHE A 108 6.92 -5.25 -8.27
CA PHE A 108 6.85 -6.36 -7.32
C PHE A 108 8.08 -7.26 -7.49
N VAL A 109 8.80 -7.51 -6.40
CA VAL A 109 9.92 -8.45 -6.36
C VAL A 109 9.48 -9.60 -5.46
N GLU A 110 9.47 -10.82 -6.00
CA GLU A 110 9.26 -12.06 -5.22
C GLU A 110 10.43 -12.34 -4.27
#